data_AF-A0A022XY46-F1
#
_entry.id   AF-A0A022XY46-F1
#
_cell.length_a   1.000
_cell.length_b   1.000
_cell.length_c   1.000
_cell.angle_alpha   90.00
_cell.angle_beta   90.00
_cell.angle_gamma   90.00
#
_symmetry.space_group_name_H-M   'P 1'
#
loop_
_entity.id
_entity.type
_entity.pdbx_description
1 polymer ?
#
loop_
_entity_poly.entity_id
_entity_poly.type
_entity_poly.pdbx_seq_one_letter_code
_entity_poly.pdbx_strand_id
1 'polypeptide(L)'
;MPLIATTLKYANQFREMSGLGVNQTWNEIAKNVQVSRDPGSQITLEYTTMNGSTQVKQADIVLNTFPLRYTEDYTHDNALRDLDYYAAKQSPNGPAMTYAIFSIVANEVSPSGCSAYTYGQYSFSPYVRAPFFQFSEQLVDDWSINGGTHPAYPFLTGNGGANQVAVFGYLGLRLIPDGILHLNPNLPPQIPHIRYRTFYWHGWPLEASANYTQTTIQRATNRRPLASADPKYANSPITVHVGSANNITVYSLPPSGQLVIPNRQIGSINTLAGNLVQCQPVFSPNEFAPGQFPISAVDGAASTKWQPRRSSSTSSLTVTLPDYASSATISGFAFDWAQAPPVSAKVVLHDEPLHPVMDAEDGDASSSSPTTPAGSVTVWESAKVPLSDPYDPIKIDLNMIMSYKGNTTNVTLPSTVPATKFATLLIRGNQALGPVEIRAGNGTGATVAEWSIVRSS
;
A
#
# COMPACT_ATOMS: atom_id res chain seq x y z
N MET A 1 -16.46 -16.92 9.60
CA MET A 1 -17.27 -16.44 8.44
C MET A 1 -17.84 -15.03 8.66
N PRO A 2 -17.00 -13.99 8.70
CA PRO A 2 -17.42 -12.60 8.97
C PRO A 2 -18.60 -12.06 8.15
N LEU A 3 -18.67 -12.44 6.86
CA LEU A 3 -19.73 -12.00 5.95
C LEU A 3 -21.13 -12.42 6.43
N ILE A 4 -21.27 -13.64 6.96
CA ILE A 4 -22.55 -14.15 7.48
C ILE A 4 -22.97 -13.36 8.71
N ALA A 5 -22.05 -13.17 9.67
CA ALA A 5 -22.34 -12.42 10.88
C ALA A 5 -22.79 -10.99 10.56
N THR A 6 -22.06 -10.30 9.69
CA THR A 6 -22.37 -8.92 9.28
C THR A 6 -23.72 -8.84 8.56
N THR A 7 -23.99 -9.77 7.64
CA THR A 7 -25.27 -9.83 6.90
C THR A 7 -26.45 -10.00 7.83
N LEU A 8 -26.36 -10.93 8.79
CA LEU A 8 -27.42 -11.19 9.77
C LEU A 8 -27.67 -9.99 10.69
N LYS A 9 -26.61 -9.28 11.11
CA LYS A 9 -26.76 -8.05 11.89
C LYS A 9 -27.42 -6.93 11.10
N TYR A 10 -27.00 -6.68 9.86
CA TYR A 10 -27.67 -5.68 9.01
C TYR A 10 -29.10 -6.07 8.68
N ALA A 11 -29.42 -7.35 8.51
CA ALA A 11 -30.80 -7.79 8.35
C ALA A 11 -31.65 -7.42 9.56
N ASN A 12 -31.15 -7.62 10.79
CA ASN A 12 -31.86 -7.17 12.00
C ASN A 12 -31.96 -5.65 12.10
N GLN A 13 -30.91 -4.91 11.75
CA GLN A 13 -30.95 -3.45 11.72
C GLN A 13 -32.03 -2.93 10.76
N PHE A 14 -32.14 -3.51 9.56
CA PHE A 14 -33.18 -3.13 8.59
C PHE A 14 -34.59 -3.53 9.03
N ARG A 15 -34.74 -4.62 9.80
CA ARG A 15 -36.02 -4.99 10.42
C ARG A 15 -36.46 -3.92 11.41
N GLU A 16 -35.58 -3.49 12.30
CA GLU A 16 -35.89 -2.42 13.28
C GLU A 16 -36.27 -1.12 12.57
N MET A 17 -35.52 -0.72 11.53
CA MET A 17 -35.86 0.44 10.71
C MET A 17 -37.25 0.34 10.06
N SER A 18 -37.70 -0.88 9.76
CA SER A 18 -39.00 -1.16 9.17
C SER A 18 -40.10 -1.37 10.22
N GLY A 19 -39.82 -1.11 11.51
CA GLY A 19 -40.76 -1.32 12.61
C GLY A 19 -41.02 -2.80 12.94
N LEU A 20 -40.19 -3.71 12.43
CA LEU A 20 -40.26 -5.14 12.70
C LEU A 20 -39.36 -5.50 13.87
N GLY A 21 -39.79 -6.46 14.71
CA GLY A 21 -38.97 -6.96 15.80
C GLY A 21 -37.72 -7.70 15.30
N VAL A 22 -36.61 -7.62 16.04
CA VAL A 22 -35.38 -8.35 15.71
C VAL A 22 -35.58 -9.87 15.72
N ASN A 23 -34.84 -10.59 14.86
CA ASN A 23 -34.76 -12.04 14.92
C ASN A 23 -33.59 -12.44 15.82
N GLN A 24 -33.92 -12.98 17.00
CA GLN A 24 -32.90 -13.30 18.00
C GLN A 24 -31.99 -14.47 17.58
N THR A 25 -32.50 -15.45 16.82
CA THR A 25 -31.68 -16.53 16.26
C THR A 25 -30.60 -15.99 15.34
N TRP A 26 -30.87 -14.93 14.57
CA TRP A 26 -29.85 -14.30 13.72
C TRP A 26 -28.76 -13.60 14.53
N ASN A 27 -29.12 -12.95 15.65
CA ASN A 27 -28.15 -12.37 16.57
C ASN A 27 -27.27 -13.46 17.20
N GLU A 28 -27.86 -14.58 17.60
CA GLU A 28 -27.16 -15.73 18.15
C GLU A 28 -26.19 -16.34 17.14
N ILE A 29 -26.62 -16.56 15.89
CA ILE A 29 -25.74 -17.06 14.82
C ILE A 29 -24.59 -16.07 14.59
N ALA A 30 -24.90 -14.78 14.42
CA ALA A 30 -23.87 -13.76 14.15
C ALA A 30 -22.81 -13.68 15.26
N LYS A 31 -23.23 -13.81 16.52
CA LYS A 31 -22.33 -13.81 17.69
C LYS A 31 -21.43 -15.05 17.76
N ASN A 32 -21.88 -16.19 17.24
CA ASN A 32 -21.20 -17.48 17.35
C ASN A 32 -20.45 -17.89 16.07
N VAL A 33 -20.37 -17.03 15.06
CA VAL A 33 -19.55 -17.29 13.87
C VAL A 33 -18.08 -17.42 14.29
N GLN A 34 -17.44 -18.52 13.90
CA GLN A 34 -16.01 -18.72 14.13
C GLN A 34 -15.17 -17.81 13.22
N VAL A 35 -14.23 -17.09 13.83
CA VAL A 35 -13.13 -16.38 13.19
C VAL A 35 -11.86 -16.80 13.93
N SER A 36 -11.06 -17.66 13.29
CA SER A 36 -9.86 -18.21 13.92
C SER A 36 -8.69 -17.24 13.79
N ARG A 37 -7.83 -17.22 14.81
CA ARG A 37 -6.55 -16.51 14.80
C ARG A 37 -5.44 -17.44 15.21
N ASP A 38 -4.25 -17.20 14.65
CA ASP A 38 -3.05 -17.82 15.17
C ASP A 38 -2.76 -17.31 16.59
N PRO A 39 -2.56 -18.19 17.58
CA PRO A 39 -2.40 -17.77 18.98
C PRO A 39 -1.11 -16.97 19.24
N GLY A 40 -0.05 -17.17 18.47
CA GLY A 40 1.23 -16.48 18.67
C GLY A 40 1.27 -15.09 18.04
N SER A 41 0.96 -15.02 16.76
CA SER A 41 1.01 -13.81 15.93
C SER A 41 -0.28 -12.99 15.95
N GLN A 42 -1.40 -13.58 16.39
CA GLN A 42 -2.74 -12.98 16.38
C GLN A 42 -3.26 -12.61 14.98
N ILE A 43 -2.66 -13.17 13.92
CA ILE A 43 -3.11 -13.04 12.54
C ILE A 43 -4.41 -13.84 12.35
N THR A 44 -5.40 -13.23 11.71
CA THR A 44 -6.66 -13.89 11.35
C THR A 44 -6.40 -14.94 10.27
N LEU A 45 -6.89 -16.17 10.48
CA LEU A 45 -6.68 -17.27 9.55
C LEU A 45 -7.72 -17.24 8.43
N GLU A 46 -7.27 -17.39 7.18
CA GLU A 46 -8.12 -17.51 5.98
C GLU A 46 -9.09 -18.70 6.09
N TYR A 47 -8.60 -19.80 6.66
CA TYR A 47 -9.37 -20.99 7.01
C TYR A 47 -8.78 -21.66 8.25
N THR A 48 -9.57 -22.51 8.92
CA THR A 48 -9.26 -23.03 10.27
C THR A 48 -7.96 -23.84 10.38
N THR A 49 -7.48 -24.40 9.29
CA THR A 49 -6.24 -25.19 9.21
C THR A 49 -5.13 -24.51 8.42
N MET A 50 -5.25 -23.20 8.16
CA MET A 50 -4.23 -22.41 7.49
C MET A 50 -2.92 -22.47 8.29
N ASN A 51 -1.81 -22.54 7.56
CA ASN A 51 -0.47 -22.50 8.14
C ASN A 51 0.41 -21.49 7.39
N GLY A 52 1.66 -21.31 7.83
CA GLY A 52 2.59 -20.32 7.27
C GLY A 52 3.00 -20.54 5.81
N SER A 53 2.79 -21.75 5.26
CA SER A 53 3.16 -22.11 3.89
C SER A 53 2.11 -21.71 2.85
N THR A 54 0.92 -21.31 3.29
CA THR A 54 -0.19 -20.94 2.41
C THR A 54 0.17 -19.76 1.52
N GLN A 55 -0.03 -19.92 0.21
CA GLN A 55 0.08 -18.86 -0.77
C GLN A 55 -1.28 -18.20 -0.97
N VAL A 56 -1.30 -16.86 -0.95
CA VAL A 56 -2.54 -16.08 -1.06
C VAL A 56 -2.68 -15.59 -2.49
N LYS A 57 -3.74 -16.04 -3.17
CA LYS A 57 -3.98 -15.68 -4.58
C LYS A 57 -4.52 -14.26 -4.73
N GLN A 58 -5.42 -13.84 -3.86
CA GLN A 58 -6.14 -12.56 -3.93
C GLN A 58 -6.60 -12.12 -2.55
N ALA A 59 -7.12 -10.89 -2.45
CA ALA A 59 -7.65 -10.35 -1.20
C ALA A 59 -8.75 -11.27 -0.60
N ASP A 60 -8.53 -11.73 0.62
CA ASP A 60 -9.49 -12.50 1.42
C ASP A 60 -9.67 -11.85 2.80
N ILE A 61 -8.77 -12.09 3.76
CA ILE A 61 -8.90 -11.57 5.13
C ILE A 61 -8.99 -10.04 5.19
N VAL A 62 -8.26 -9.32 4.33
CA VAL A 62 -8.34 -7.85 4.26
C VAL A 62 -9.75 -7.35 3.87
N LEU A 63 -10.60 -8.21 3.28
CA LEU A 63 -12.01 -7.88 2.99
C LEU A 63 -12.85 -7.69 4.26
N ASN A 64 -12.41 -8.25 5.40
CA ASN A 64 -13.04 -8.00 6.70
C ASN A 64 -12.98 -6.53 7.08
N THR A 65 -11.91 -5.83 6.73
CA THR A 65 -11.77 -4.38 6.96
C THR A 65 -12.59 -3.61 5.94
N PHE A 66 -12.33 -3.84 4.65
CA PHE A 66 -13.08 -3.22 3.55
C PHE A 66 -13.34 -4.23 2.43
N PRO A 67 -14.58 -4.36 1.94
CA PRO A 67 -15.73 -3.49 2.20
C PRO A 67 -16.58 -3.89 3.40
N LEU A 68 -16.29 -5.03 4.05
CA LEU A 68 -17.24 -5.63 4.99
C LEU A 68 -17.43 -4.82 6.26
N ARG A 69 -16.35 -4.17 6.76
CA ARG A 69 -16.32 -3.45 8.03
C ARG A 69 -16.78 -4.35 9.20
N TYR A 70 -16.18 -5.53 9.29
CA TYR A 70 -16.47 -6.47 10.35
C TYR A 70 -15.93 -5.96 11.69
N THR A 71 -16.79 -5.89 12.71
CA THR A 71 -16.44 -5.33 14.03
C THR A 71 -16.68 -6.30 15.18
N GLU A 72 -17.09 -7.55 14.91
CA GLU A 72 -17.28 -8.54 15.96
C GLU A 72 -15.94 -9.18 16.31
N ASP A 73 -15.36 -8.75 17.44
CA ASP A 73 -14.04 -9.20 17.89
C ASP A 73 -12.94 -8.99 16.83
N TYR A 74 -13.10 -8.02 15.93
CA TYR A 74 -12.14 -7.68 14.88
C TYR A 74 -11.74 -6.22 15.04
N THR A 75 -10.57 -6.01 15.65
CA THR A 75 -10.08 -4.69 16.05
C THR A 75 -9.25 -4.04 14.94
N HIS A 76 -8.97 -2.74 15.09
CA HIS A 76 -8.04 -2.03 14.22
C HIS A 76 -6.64 -2.69 14.19
N ASP A 77 -6.15 -3.16 15.33
CA ASP A 77 -4.86 -3.85 15.41
C ASP A 77 -4.89 -5.19 14.68
N ASN A 78 -6.03 -5.89 14.68
CA ASN A 78 -6.20 -7.08 13.84
C ASN A 78 -6.12 -6.71 12.36
N ALA A 79 -6.84 -5.67 11.95
CA ALA A 79 -6.81 -5.19 10.57
C ALA A 79 -5.41 -4.79 10.10
N LEU A 80 -4.61 -4.13 10.95
CA LEU A 80 -3.23 -3.76 10.64
C LEU A 80 -2.32 -4.99 10.51
N ARG A 81 -2.38 -5.92 11.48
CA ARG A 81 -1.58 -7.17 11.41
C ARG A 81 -1.95 -8.02 10.19
N ASP A 82 -3.24 -8.11 9.90
CA ASP A 82 -3.73 -8.84 8.74
C ASP A 82 -3.28 -8.15 7.44
N LEU A 83 -3.34 -6.82 7.36
CA LEU A 83 -2.82 -6.07 6.21
C LEU A 83 -1.35 -6.40 5.96
N ASP A 84 -0.50 -6.29 6.97
CA ASP A 84 0.95 -6.49 6.84
C ASP A 84 1.28 -7.93 6.43
N TYR A 85 0.65 -8.91 7.08
CA TYR A 85 0.86 -10.33 6.79
C TYR A 85 0.37 -10.71 5.39
N TYR A 86 -0.88 -10.39 5.07
CA TYR A 86 -1.49 -10.80 3.81
C TYR A 86 -0.92 -10.03 2.62
N ALA A 87 -0.49 -8.79 2.79
CA ALA A 87 0.20 -8.05 1.71
C ALA A 87 1.53 -8.70 1.36
N ALA A 88 2.28 -9.17 2.36
CA ALA A 88 3.54 -9.86 2.14
C ALA A 88 3.39 -11.27 1.55
N LYS A 89 2.29 -11.97 1.87
CA LYS A 89 1.96 -13.31 1.34
C LYS A 89 1.25 -13.27 -0.01
N GLN A 90 0.70 -12.12 -0.38
CA GLN A 90 -0.04 -11.93 -1.62
C GLN A 90 0.86 -12.24 -2.81
N SER A 91 0.38 -13.15 -3.66
CA SER A 91 1.07 -13.46 -4.91
C SER A 91 1.20 -12.20 -5.75
N PRO A 92 2.40 -11.88 -6.29
CA PRO A 92 2.58 -10.77 -7.21
C PRO A 92 1.77 -10.98 -8.49
N ASN A 93 1.45 -12.24 -8.85
CA ASN A 93 0.63 -12.60 -10.00
C ASN A 93 -0.87 -12.69 -9.67
N GLY A 94 -1.31 -12.11 -8.55
CA GLY A 94 -2.73 -12.04 -8.21
C GLY A 94 -3.55 -11.27 -9.26
N PRO A 95 -4.88 -11.45 -9.30
CA PRO A 95 -5.74 -10.77 -10.27
C PRO A 95 -5.90 -9.28 -9.95
N ALA A 96 -6.26 -8.49 -10.97
CA ALA A 96 -6.32 -7.03 -10.94
C ALA A 96 -7.24 -6.40 -9.89
N MET A 97 -8.11 -7.18 -9.26
CA MET A 97 -9.01 -6.70 -8.19
C MET A 97 -8.33 -6.60 -6.81
N THR A 98 -7.13 -7.17 -6.66
CA THR A 98 -6.52 -7.42 -5.35
C THR A 98 -6.02 -6.15 -4.66
N TYR A 99 -5.05 -5.46 -5.26
CA TYR A 99 -4.34 -4.36 -4.59
C TYR A 99 -5.18 -3.09 -4.39
N ALA A 100 -6.33 -2.96 -5.07
CA ALA A 100 -7.28 -1.89 -4.78
C ALA A 100 -7.81 -1.99 -3.34
N ILE A 101 -8.07 -3.21 -2.86
CA ILE A 101 -8.50 -3.45 -1.48
C ILE A 101 -7.37 -3.13 -0.52
N PHE A 102 -6.14 -3.60 -0.80
CA PHE A 102 -4.96 -3.25 0.00
C PHE A 102 -4.73 -1.74 0.09
N SER A 103 -4.94 -1.00 -1.01
CA SER A 103 -4.83 0.47 -1.01
C SER A 103 -5.86 1.13 -0.08
N ILE A 104 -7.12 0.67 -0.13
CA ILE A 104 -8.20 1.21 0.71
C ILE A 104 -7.96 0.87 2.18
N VAL A 105 -7.59 -0.38 2.47
CA VAL A 105 -7.32 -0.85 3.83
C VAL A 105 -6.08 -0.18 4.41
N ALA A 106 -4.97 -0.11 3.67
CA ALA A 106 -3.77 0.61 4.11
C ALA A 106 -4.07 2.09 4.39
N ASN A 107 -4.89 2.73 3.55
CA ASN A 107 -5.30 4.10 3.85
C ASN A 107 -6.10 4.17 5.15
N GLU A 108 -6.98 3.20 5.44
CA GLU A 108 -7.75 3.15 6.68
C GLU A 108 -6.90 2.88 7.92
N VAL A 109 -5.99 1.90 7.87
CA VAL A 109 -5.38 1.31 9.07
C VAL A 109 -3.90 1.61 9.29
N SER A 110 -3.15 2.02 8.28
CA SER A 110 -1.72 2.28 8.47
C SER A 110 -1.50 3.52 9.35
N PRO A 111 -0.58 3.45 10.35
CA PRO A 111 -0.32 4.57 11.25
C PRO A 111 0.63 5.63 10.65
N SER A 112 1.38 5.26 9.62
CA SER A 112 2.44 6.05 9.00
C SER A 112 2.59 5.73 7.51
N GLY A 113 3.38 6.53 6.82
CA GLY A 113 3.78 6.25 5.44
C GLY A 113 2.71 6.50 4.40
N CYS A 114 2.92 5.98 3.20
CA CYS A 114 2.12 6.25 2.01
C CYS A 114 1.95 5.01 1.12
N SER A 115 2.12 3.80 1.68
CA SER A 115 1.91 2.52 0.97
C SER A 115 0.52 2.39 0.35
N ALA A 116 -0.50 3.08 0.89
CA ALA A 116 -1.80 3.22 0.25
C ALA A 116 -1.72 3.74 -1.20
N TYR A 117 -0.79 4.66 -1.50
CA TYR A 117 -0.52 5.11 -2.86
C TYR A 117 0.14 4.02 -3.70
N THR A 118 1.16 3.36 -3.15
CA THR A 118 1.86 2.24 -3.79
C THR A 118 0.90 1.12 -4.19
N TYR A 119 0.07 0.63 -3.26
CA TYR A 119 -0.98 -0.35 -3.58
C TYR A 119 -2.00 0.18 -4.60
N GLY A 120 -2.28 1.48 -4.57
CA GLY A 120 -3.09 2.14 -5.58
C GLY A 120 -2.49 1.98 -6.98
N GLN A 121 -1.19 2.25 -7.14
CA GLN A 121 -0.46 2.02 -8.39
C GLN A 121 -0.47 0.55 -8.80
N TYR A 122 -0.26 -0.36 -7.84
CA TYR A 122 -0.28 -1.81 -8.08
C TYR A 122 -1.63 -2.26 -8.61
N SER A 123 -2.73 -1.63 -8.18
CA SER A 123 -4.09 -2.04 -8.54
C SER A 123 -4.46 -1.81 -10.01
N PHE A 124 -3.73 -0.97 -10.75
CA PHE A 124 -4.05 -0.69 -12.15
C PHE A 124 -2.86 -0.79 -13.10
N SER A 125 -1.71 -0.22 -12.74
CA SER A 125 -0.59 -0.03 -13.67
C SER A 125 -0.14 -1.33 -14.37
N PRO A 126 0.01 -2.47 -13.68
CA PRO A 126 0.51 -3.68 -14.33
C PRO A 126 -0.60 -4.48 -15.07
N TYR A 127 -1.87 -4.09 -14.91
CA TYR A 127 -3.03 -4.78 -15.48
C TYR A 127 -3.62 -4.07 -16.71
N VAL A 128 -3.29 -2.79 -16.90
CA VAL A 128 -3.82 -1.99 -18.01
C VAL A 128 -3.08 -2.29 -19.31
N ARG A 129 -3.81 -2.40 -20.43
CA ARG A 129 -3.26 -2.62 -21.77
C ARG A 129 -3.55 -1.44 -22.69
N ALA A 130 -2.51 -0.96 -23.36
CA ALA A 130 -2.63 -0.02 -24.46
C ALA A 130 -3.38 -0.66 -25.67
N PRO A 131 -3.97 0.13 -26.58
CA PRO A 131 -4.05 1.59 -26.56
C PRO A 131 -5.28 2.13 -25.80
N PHE A 132 -6.24 1.27 -25.45
CA PHE A 132 -7.53 1.68 -24.87
C PHE A 132 -7.51 1.76 -23.35
N PHE A 133 -6.39 1.42 -22.72
CA PHE A 133 -6.21 1.38 -21.28
C PHE A 133 -7.27 0.53 -20.56
N GLN A 134 -7.59 -0.62 -21.14
CA GLN A 134 -8.49 -1.61 -20.54
C GLN A 134 -7.72 -2.57 -19.64
N PHE A 135 -8.40 -3.12 -18.64
CA PHE A 135 -7.80 -4.04 -17.69
C PHE A 135 -7.81 -5.46 -18.25
N SER A 136 -6.67 -6.15 -18.13
CA SER A 136 -6.60 -7.62 -18.09
C SER A 136 -6.81 -8.09 -16.66
N GLU A 137 -7.43 -9.25 -16.49
CA GLU A 137 -7.55 -9.89 -15.17
C GLU A 137 -6.18 -10.19 -14.57
N GLN A 138 -5.24 -10.63 -15.41
CA GLN A 138 -3.97 -11.20 -15.00
C GLN A 138 -2.79 -10.34 -15.49
N LEU A 139 -1.62 -10.56 -14.90
CA LEU A 139 -0.40 -9.88 -15.35
C LEU A 139 0.13 -10.42 -16.67
N VAL A 140 -0.11 -11.70 -16.95
CA VAL A 140 0.37 -12.40 -18.13
C VAL A 140 -0.82 -12.83 -18.98
N ASP A 141 -0.91 -12.32 -20.20
CA ASP A 141 -2.05 -12.61 -21.09
C ASP A 141 -1.90 -13.95 -21.83
N ASP A 142 -0.69 -14.51 -21.88
CA ASP A 142 -0.42 -15.84 -22.42
C ASP A 142 -0.95 -16.92 -21.47
N TRP A 143 -2.11 -17.46 -21.83
CA TRP A 143 -2.81 -18.51 -21.10
C TRP A 143 -1.98 -19.80 -20.91
N SER A 144 -1.04 -20.09 -21.81
CA SER A 144 -0.24 -21.32 -21.76
C SER A 144 0.71 -21.36 -20.56
N ILE A 145 1.15 -20.18 -20.11
CA ILE A 145 2.00 -19.99 -18.94
C ILE A 145 1.26 -19.32 -17.77
N ASN A 146 -0.07 -19.16 -17.90
CA ASN A 146 -0.94 -18.52 -16.92
C ASN A 146 -2.17 -19.36 -16.57
N GLY A 147 -1.92 -20.57 -16.04
CA GLY A 147 -2.97 -21.43 -15.51
C GLY A 147 -3.87 -22.10 -16.55
N GLY A 148 -3.51 -22.05 -17.84
CA GLY A 148 -4.20 -22.79 -18.89
C GLY A 148 -5.55 -22.20 -19.31
N THR A 149 -5.88 -20.98 -18.88
CA THR A 149 -7.14 -20.29 -19.22
C THR A 149 -6.84 -18.86 -19.67
N HIS A 150 -7.56 -18.39 -20.70
CA HIS A 150 -7.45 -17.01 -21.16
C HIS A 150 -7.90 -16.03 -20.06
N PRO A 151 -7.08 -15.02 -19.71
CA PRO A 151 -7.51 -13.97 -18.79
C PRO A 151 -8.72 -13.22 -19.32
N ALA A 152 -9.61 -12.80 -18.41
CA ALA A 152 -10.71 -11.94 -18.82
C ALA A 152 -10.18 -10.58 -19.31
N TYR A 153 -10.68 -10.13 -20.46
CA TYR A 153 -10.36 -8.82 -21.05
C TYR A 153 -11.55 -8.32 -21.91
N PRO A 154 -12.11 -7.12 -21.63
CA PRO A 154 -11.79 -6.24 -20.52
C PRO A 154 -12.28 -6.82 -19.17
N PHE A 155 -11.46 -6.69 -18.13
CA PHE A 155 -11.78 -7.14 -16.78
C PHE A 155 -12.39 -6.01 -15.94
N LEU A 156 -13.72 -5.96 -15.92
CA LEU A 156 -14.48 -4.90 -15.24
C LEU A 156 -14.31 -4.91 -13.72
N THR A 157 -14.05 -6.06 -13.10
CA THR A 157 -13.81 -6.13 -11.65
C THR A 157 -12.55 -5.36 -11.25
N GLY A 158 -11.47 -5.48 -12.03
CA GLY A 158 -10.24 -4.70 -11.82
C GLY A 158 -10.48 -3.19 -12.00
N ASN A 159 -11.21 -2.82 -13.05
CA ASN A 159 -11.61 -1.42 -13.27
C ASN A 159 -12.43 -0.88 -12.08
N GLY A 160 -13.43 -1.63 -11.61
CA GLY A 160 -14.25 -1.29 -10.45
C GLY A 160 -13.43 -1.15 -9.16
N GLY A 161 -12.43 -2.02 -8.96
CA GLY A 161 -11.48 -1.92 -7.85
C GLY A 161 -10.68 -0.61 -7.89
N ALA A 162 -9.99 -0.34 -8.99
CA ALA A 162 -9.21 0.89 -9.16
C ALA A 162 -10.09 2.15 -8.98
N ASN A 163 -11.32 2.11 -9.49
CA ASN A 163 -12.27 3.22 -9.35
C ASN A 163 -12.72 3.43 -7.89
N GLN A 164 -12.61 2.44 -7.01
CA GLN A 164 -12.98 2.60 -5.59
C GLN A 164 -11.91 3.33 -4.76
N VAL A 165 -10.63 3.25 -5.14
CA VAL A 165 -9.49 3.73 -4.33
C VAL A 165 -9.62 5.19 -3.89
N ALA A 166 -9.97 6.11 -4.80
CA ALA A 166 -10.06 7.53 -4.45
C ALA A 166 -11.18 7.81 -3.42
N VAL A 167 -12.39 7.28 -3.66
CA VAL A 167 -13.57 7.59 -2.84
C VAL A 167 -13.60 6.80 -1.54
N PHE A 168 -13.28 5.51 -1.59
CA PHE A 168 -13.36 4.64 -0.41
C PHE A 168 -12.02 4.54 0.32
N GLY A 169 -10.89 4.78 -0.35
CA GLY A 169 -9.58 4.91 0.28
C GLY A 169 -9.35 6.33 0.74
N TYR A 170 -8.96 7.24 -0.17
CA TYR A 170 -8.41 8.55 0.21
C TYR A 170 -9.43 9.49 0.85
N LEU A 171 -10.69 9.49 0.42
CA LEU A 171 -11.77 10.22 1.11
C LEU A 171 -12.26 9.45 2.36
N GLY A 172 -12.02 8.14 2.41
CA GLY A 172 -12.42 7.28 3.52
C GLY A 172 -13.94 7.13 3.66
N LEU A 173 -14.70 7.26 2.57
CA LEU A 173 -16.17 7.15 2.61
C LEU A 173 -16.57 5.75 3.10
N ARG A 174 -17.47 5.67 4.09
CA ARG A 174 -18.14 4.42 4.48
C ARG A 174 -19.66 4.61 4.42
N LEU A 175 -20.33 3.74 3.69
CA LEU A 175 -21.79 3.77 3.53
C LEU A 175 -22.42 2.85 4.57
N ILE A 176 -22.74 3.43 5.72
CA ILE A 176 -23.33 2.72 6.86
C ILE A 176 -24.80 3.14 6.95
N PRO A 177 -25.73 2.20 7.15
CA PRO A 177 -27.15 2.52 7.25
C PRO A 177 -27.47 3.06 8.65
N ASP A 178 -26.92 4.19 9.05
CA ASP A 178 -27.23 4.84 10.35
C ASP A 178 -27.68 6.30 10.19
N GLY A 179 -27.83 6.77 8.94
CA GLY A 179 -28.22 8.14 8.65
C GLY A 179 -27.12 9.16 8.92
N ILE A 180 -25.87 8.72 9.05
CA ILE A 180 -24.69 9.58 9.22
C ILE A 180 -23.77 9.43 7.99
N LEU A 181 -23.13 10.53 7.58
CA LEU A 181 -22.08 10.49 6.55
C LEU A 181 -20.73 10.19 7.22
N HIS A 182 -20.15 9.02 6.97
CA HIS A 182 -18.87 8.63 7.56
C HIS A 182 -17.73 8.86 6.58
N LEU A 183 -16.73 9.63 7.01
CA LEU A 183 -15.52 9.97 6.26
C LEU A 183 -14.28 9.71 7.13
N ASN A 184 -13.13 9.46 6.50
CA ASN A 184 -11.86 9.35 7.22
C ASN A 184 -10.70 9.77 6.30
N PRO A 185 -10.67 11.05 5.88
CA PRO A 185 -9.87 11.47 4.75
C PRO A 185 -8.37 11.44 5.06
N ASN A 186 -7.60 10.92 4.09
CA ASN A 186 -6.16 10.86 4.11
C ASN A 186 -5.64 10.77 2.66
N LEU A 187 -5.24 11.92 2.10
CA LEU A 187 -4.66 11.97 0.77
C LEU A 187 -3.17 11.63 0.82
N PRO A 188 -2.67 10.65 0.04
CA PRO A 188 -1.24 10.41 -0.04
C PRO A 188 -0.48 11.63 -0.59
N PRO A 189 0.73 11.95 -0.07
CA PRO A 189 1.47 13.16 -0.43
C PRO A 189 1.90 13.22 -1.90
N GLN A 190 1.93 12.08 -2.60
CA GLN A 190 2.20 12.00 -4.04
C GLN A 190 1.10 12.64 -4.90
N ILE A 191 -0.09 12.85 -4.33
CA ILE A 191 -1.22 13.49 -5.01
C ILE A 191 -1.37 14.90 -4.45
N PRO A 192 -0.95 15.96 -5.18
CA PRO A 192 -0.99 17.32 -4.65
C PRO A 192 -2.43 17.81 -4.43
N HIS A 193 -3.30 17.48 -5.38
CA HIS A 193 -4.72 17.81 -5.37
C HIS A 193 -5.54 16.70 -6.01
N ILE A 194 -6.72 16.44 -5.49
CA ILE A 194 -7.71 15.55 -6.09
C ILE A 194 -9.09 16.18 -6.07
N ARG A 195 -9.84 16.02 -7.16
CA ARG A 195 -11.30 16.19 -7.16
C ARG A 195 -11.92 14.80 -7.23
N TYR A 196 -12.70 14.44 -6.22
CA TYR A 196 -13.39 13.16 -6.20
C TYR A 196 -14.55 13.20 -7.19
N ARG A 197 -14.90 12.03 -7.76
CA ARG A 197 -16.16 11.88 -8.47
C ARG A 197 -17.33 12.25 -7.56
N THR A 198 -18.40 12.79 -8.13
CA THR A 198 -19.66 12.96 -7.39
C THR A 198 -20.12 11.60 -6.87
N PHE A 199 -20.44 11.52 -5.59
CA PHE A 199 -21.03 10.35 -4.97
C PHE A 199 -22.35 10.71 -4.31
N TYR A 200 -23.19 9.71 -4.09
CA TYR A 200 -24.54 9.91 -3.57
C TYR A 200 -24.65 9.32 -2.16
N TRP A 201 -25.20 10.11 -1.24
CA TRP A 201 -25.50 9.69 0.13
C TRP A 201 -26.97 9.99 0.41
N HIS A 202 -27.76 8.97 0.79
CA HIS A 202 -29.23 9.06 0.89
C HIS A 202 -29.90 9.72 -0.34
N GLY A 203 -29.35 9.44 -1.54
CA GLY A 203 -29.80 10.00 -2.82
C GLY A 203 -29.43 11.45 -3.10
N TRP A 204 -28.73 12.13 -2.18
CA TRP A 204 -28.20 13.48 -2.37
C TRP A 204 -26.77 13.46 -2.96
N PRO A 205 -26.51 14.20 -4.05
CA PRO A 205 -25.19 14.27 -4.66
C PRO A 205 -24.25 15.14 -3.83
N LEU A 206 -23.08 14.60 -3.53
CA LEU A 206 -22.00 15.29 -2.82
C LEU A 206 -20.79 15.40 -3.74
N GLU A 207 -20.13 16.56 -3.68
CA GLU A 207 -18.85 16.82 -4.32
C GLU A 207 -17.79 17.05 -3.25
N ALA A 208 -16.61 16.51 -3.50
CA ALA A 208 -15.48 16.72 -2.63
C ALA A 208 -14.20 16.95 -3.43
N SER A 209 -13.26 17.66 -2.81
CA SER A 209 -11.89 17.82 -3.29
C SER A 209 -10.95 17.88 -2.10
N ALA A 210 -9.71 17.44 -2.29
CA ALA A 210 -8.70 17.49 -1.24
C ALA A 210 -7.37 17.99 -1.77
N ASN A 211 -6.63 18.67 -0.90
CA ASN A 211 -5.17 18.73 -0.97
C ASN A 211 -4.60 17.83 0.14
N TYR A 212 -3.30 17.87 0.39
CA TYR A 212 -2.69 17.03 1.43
C TYR A 212 -3.24 17.28 2.83
N THR A 213 -3.49 18.54 3.19
CA THR A 213 -3.86 18.97 4.55
C THR A 213 -5.36 18.90 4.87
N GLN A 214 -6.22 19.06 3.88
CA GLN A 214 -7.66 19.19 4.10
C GLN A 214 -8.49 18.65 2.94
N THR A 215 -9.69 18.20 3.27
CA THR A 215 -10.75 17.81 2.37
C THR A 215 -11.93 18.77 2.49
N THR A 216 -12.36 19.32 1.37
CA THR A 216 -13.56 20.14 1.28
C THR A 216 -14.69 19.31 0.69
N ILE A 217 -15.85 19.31 1.32
CA ILE A 217 -17.07 18.64 0.87
C ILE A 217 -18.24 19.60 0.83
N GLN A 218 -19.08 19.46 -0.18
CA GLN A 218 -20.32 20.21 -0.30
C GLN A 218 -21.41 19.37 -0.99
N ARG A 219 -22.66 19.82 -0.87
CA ARG A 219 -23.72 19.35 -1.75
C ARG A 219 -23.43 19.84 -3.18
N ALA A 220 -23.60 18.96 -4.15
CA ALA A 220 -23.36 19.28 -5.55
C ALA A 220 -24.39 20.33 -6.01
N THR A 221 -23.92 21.42 -6.61
CA THR A 221 -24.81 22.50 -7.11
C THR A 221 -25.31 22.23 -8.52
N ASN A 222 -24.56 21.45 -9.30
CA ASN A 222 -24.84 21.20 -10.73
C ASN A 222 -25.33 19.78 -11.00
N ARG A 223 -25.79 19.06 -9.97
CA ARG A 223 -26.30 17.69 -10.06
C ARG A 223 -27.64 17.60 -9.36
N ARG A 224 -28.60 16.94 -10.01
CA ARG A 224 -29.92 16.70 -9.41
C ARG A 224 -29.83 15.57 -8.38
N PRO A 225 -30.54 15.69 -7.24
CA PRO A 225 -30.82 14.56 -6.37
C PRO A 225 -31.47 13.41 -7.13
N LEU A 226 -31.25 12.18 -6.67
CA LEU A 226 -31.99 11.02 -7.19
C LEU A 226 -33.48 11.18 -6.88
N ALA A 227 -34.34 10.55 -7.69
CA ALA A 227 -35.78 10.54 -7.43
C ALA A 227 -36.15 9.92 -6.07
N SER A 228 -35.28 9.05 -5.56
CA SER A 228 -35.36 8.41 -4.24
C SER A 228 -34.60 9.14 -3.13
N ALA A 229 -34.17 10.39 -3.35
CA ALA A 229 -33.46 11.15 -2.33
C ALA A 229 -34.33 11.37 -1.09
N ASP A 230 -33.77 11.13 0.09
CA ASP A 230 -34.49 11.26 1.35
C ASP A 230 -34.86 12.74 1.58
N PRO A 231 -36.16 13.09 1.63
CA PRO A 231 -36.61 14.48 1.72
C PRO A 231 -36.19 15.15 3.03
N LYS A 232 -35.86 14.37 4.08
CA LYS A 232 -35.34 14.89 5.35
C LYS A 232 -34.12 15.78 5.13
N TYR A 233 -33.25 15.41 4.20
CA TYR A 233 -32.01 16.13 3.94
C TYR A 233 -32.13 17.16 2.83
N ALA A 234 -33.35 17.54 2.39
CA ALA A 234 -33.51 18.59 1.38
C ALA A 234 -33.00 19.95 1.87
N ASN A 235 -33.46 20.34 3.07
CA ASN A 235 -33.15 21.64 3.67
C ASN A 235 -32.48 21.50 5.06
N SER A 236 -32.22 20.27 5.49
CA SER A 236 -31.56 20.00 6.78
C SER A 236 -30.07 19.75 6.57
N PRO A 237 -29.21 20.12 7.53
CA PRO A 237 -27.81 19.73 7.49
C PRO A 237 -27.65 18.19 7.57
N ILE A 238 -26.54 17.69 7.04
CA ILE A 238 -26.12 16.28 7.15
C ILE A 238 -25.10 16.17 8.28
N THR A 239 -25.34 15.29 9.24
CA THR A 239 -24.33 14.95 10.26
C THR A 239 -23.19 14.16 9.61
N VAL A 240 -21.95 14.59 9.85
CA VAL A 240 -20.76 13.97 9.30
C VAL A 240 -19.87 13.47 10.44
N HIS A 241 -19.55 12.19 10.45
CA HIS A 241 -18.57 11.61 11.35
C HIS A 241 -17.24 11.48 10.63
N VAL A 242 -16.19 12.03 11.24
CA VAL A 242 -14.83 11.98 10.71
C VAL A 242 -13.92 11.23 11.67
N GLY A 243 -13.27 10.18 11.18
CA GLY A 243 -12.29 9.40 11.94
C GLY A 243 -12.64 7.91 12.05
N SER A 244 -11.89 7.20 12.89
CA SER A 244 -12.13 5.77 13.15
C SER A 244 -13.26 5.59 14.18
N ALA A 245 -13.81 4.37 14.28
CA ALA A 245 -14.92 4.09 15.20
C ALA A 245 -14.62 4.46 16.67
N ASN A 246 -13.35 4.45 17.07
CA ASN A 246 -12.91 4.75 18.44
C ASN A 246 -12.52 6.21 18.66
N ASN A 247 -12.41 7.01 17.59
CA ASN A 247 -12.02 8.42 17.65
C ASN A 247 -12.73 9.21 16.55
N ILE A 248 -13.96 9.66 16.87
CA ILE A 248 -14.85 10.35 15.94
C ILE A 248 -14.91 11.83 16.30
N THR A 249 -14.70 12.68 15.29
CA THR A 249 -15.06 14.10 15.33
C THR A 249 -16.37 14.32 14.56
N VAL A 250 -17.33 15.02 15.18
CA VAL A 250 -18.64 15.28 14.58
C VAL A 250 -18.65 16.65 13.92
N TYR A 251 -19.04 16.68 12.65
CA TYR A 251 -19.24 17.88 11.84
C TYR A 251 -20.66 17.96 11.32
N SER A 252 -21.03 19.12 10.77
CA SER A 252 -22.33 19.36 10.15
C SER A 252 -22.13 19.94 8.75
N LEU A 253 -22.60 19.23 7.73
CA LEU A 253 -22.58 19.69 6.34
C LEU A 253 -23.89 20.45 6.04
N PRO A 254 -23.84 21.77 5.83
CA PRO A 254 -25.05 22.57 5.59
C PRO A 254 -25.75 22.25 4.25
N PRO A 255 -27.02 22.65 4.08
CA PRO A 255 -27.75 22.56 2.80
C PRO A 255 -27.09 23.35 1.66
N SER A 256 -26.36 24.42 2.00
CA SER A 256 -25.57 25.23 1.06
C SER A 256 -24.26 25.64 1.71
N GLY A 257 -23.21 25.78 0.91
CA GLY A 257 -21.85 26.04 1.40
C GLY A 257 -20.99 24.79 1.49
N GLN A 258 -19.79 24.96 2.04
CA GLN A 258 -18.75 23.94 2.13
C GLN A 258 -18.46 23.58 3.58
N LEU A 259 -18.12 22.31 3.80
CA LEU A 259 -17.51 21.81 5.02
C LEU A 259 -16.03 21.48 4.72
N VAL A 260 -15.13 21.96 5.56
CA VAL A 260 -13.69 21.67 5.48
C VAL A 260 -13.29 20.76 6.63
N ILE A 261 -12.58 19.69 6.30
CA ILE A 261 -12.21 18.60 7.22
C ILE A 261 -10.69 18.43 7.14
N PRO A 262 -9.96 18.41 8.27
CA PRO A 262 -8.53 18.12 8.26
C PRO A 262 -8.28 16.66 7.84
N ASN A 263 -7.22 16.43 7.06
CA ASN A 263 -6.77 15.09 6.69
C ASN A 263 -5.85 14.52 7.78
N ARG A 264 -5.74 13.19 7.87
CA ARG A 264 -4.84 12.54 8.84
C ARG A 264 -3.35 12.74 8.57
N GLN A 265 -2.96 13.00 7.32
CA GLN A 265 -1.57 13.26 6.92
C GLN A 265 -0.57 12.19 7.37
N ILE A 266 -0.97 10.91 7.37
CA ILE A 266 -0.11 9.81 7.90
C ILE A 266 1.23 9.68 7.15
N GLY A 267 1.29 10.14 5.89
CA GLY A 267 2.55 10.17 5.12
C GLY A 267 3.64 11.08 5.69
N SER A 268 3.29 12.02 6.56
CA SER A 268 4.24 12.89 7.29
C SER A 268 4.67 12.28 8.64
N ILE A 269 4.02 11.19 9.06
CA ILE A 269 4.42 10.45 10.25
C ILE A 269 5.47 9.44 9.81
N ASN A 270 6.70 9.60 10.29
CA ASN A 270 7.79 8.70 9.95
C ASN A 270 7.63 7.36 10.67
N THR A 271 7.66 6.26 9.91
CA THR A 271 7.76 4.90 10.44
C THR A 271 9.07 4.73 11.24
N LEU A 272 10.17 5.26 10.69
CA LEU A 272 11.45 5.38 11.41
C LEU A 272 11.73 6.84 11.77
N ALA A 273 11.85 7.13 13.06
CA ALA A 273 12.13 8.48 13.55
C ALA A 273 13.34 9.11 12.83
N GLY A 274 13.17 10.36 12.36
CA GLY A 274 14.21 11.07 11.63
C GLY A 274 14.44 10.66 10.17
N ASN A 275 13.62 9.76 9.59
CA ASN A 275 13.69 9.45 8.15
C ASN A 275 13.43 10.70 7.29
N LEU A 276 14.38 11.06 6.44
CA LEU A 276 14.31 12.22 5.55
C LEU A 276 13.62 11.93 4.22
N VAL A 277 13.52 10.65 3.82
CA VAL A 277 13.15 10.26 2.46
C VAL A 277 11.82 9.51 2.36
N GLN A 278 11.13 9.30 3.49
CA GLN A 278 9.82 8.67 3.48
C GLN A 278 8.84 9.47 2.60
N CYS A 279 8.15 8.75 1.70
CA CYS A 279 7.16 9.29 0.78
C CYS A 279 7.67 10.37 -0.18
N GLN A 280 8.99 10.49 -0.35
CA GLN A 280 9.60 11.44 -1.27
C GLN A 280 9.61 10.93 -2.72
N PRO A 281 9.78 11.82 -3.72
CA PRO A 281 9.91 11.42 -5.12
C PRO A 281 11.10 10.49 -5.35
N VAL A 282 10.82 9.34 -5.98
CA VAL A 282 11.83 8.32 -6.32
C VAL A 282 11.85 8.09 -7.82
N PHE A 283 13.05 7.89 -8.35
CA PHE A 283 13.30 7.51 -9.73
C PHE A 283 14.26 6.32 -9.80
N SER A 284 13.95 5.35 -10.67
CA SER A 284 14.88 4.29 -11.07
C SER A 284 14.87 4.19 -12.60
N PRO A 285 16.04 4.22 -13.26
CA PRO A 285 16.11 4.04 -14.71
C PRO A 285 15.99 2.57 -15.13
N ASN A 286 16.09 1.63 -14.19
CA ASN A 286 16.14 0.20 -14.49
C ASN A 286 14.72 -0.37 -14.56
N GLU A 287 14.51 -1.34 -15.46
CA GLU A 287 13.30 -2.16 -15.45
C GLU A 287 13.14 -2.88 -14.11
N PHE A 288 11.90 -3.02 -13.68
CA PHE A 288 11.53 -3.70 -12.44
C PHE A 288 10.48 -4.76 -12.69
N ALA A 289 10.36 -5.72 -11.77
CA ALA A 289 9.33 -6.75 -11.83
C ALA A 289 7.92 -6.10 -11.79
N PRO A 290 6.93 -6.68 -12.48
CA PRO A 290 5.56 -6.16 -12.49
C PRO A 290 5.03 -5.87 -11.08
N GLY A 291 4.55 -4.64 -10.87
CA GLY A 291 4.08 -4.21 -9.57
C GLY A 291 5.14 -4.25 -8.47
N GLN A 292 6.43 -4.04 -8.77
CA GLN A 292 7.49 -3.88 -7.76
C GLN A 292 8.15 -2.51 -7.94
N PHE A 293 7.38 -1.44 -7.74
CA PHE A 293 7.75 -0.08 -8.14
C PHE A 293 8.86 0.53 -7.27
N PRO A 294 9.68 1.46 -7.80
CA PRO A 294 10.68 2.19 -7.02
C PRO A 294 10.11 2.95 -5.82
N ILE A 295 8.90 3.50 -5.93
CA ILE A 295 8.23 4.22 -4.83
C ILE A 295 8.03 3.35 -3.59
N SER A 296 7.97 2.03 -3.75
CA SER A 296 7.80 1.09 -2.64
C SER A 296 8.98 1.16 -1.67
N ALA A 297 10.19 1.47 -2.15
CA ALA A 297 11.39 1.48 -1.32
C ALA A 297 11.44 2.63 -0.30
N VAL A 298 10.48 3.56 -0.30
CA VAL A 298 10.43 4.68 0.67
C VAL A 298 9.00 4.95 1.15
N ASP A 299 8.06 4.02 0.95
CA ASP A 299 6.65 4.28 1.27
C ASP A 299 6.30 4.03 2.75
N GLY A 300 7.27 3.61 3.55
CA GLY A 300 7.12 3.38 4.98
C GLY A 300 6.43 2.07 5.35
N ALA A 301 6.24 1.14 4.40
CA ALA A 301 5.70 -0.19 4.64
C ALA A 301 6.71 -1.30 4.31
N ALA A 302 6.71 -2.36 5.11
CA ALA A 302 7.61 -3.50 4.91
C ALA A 302 7.08 -4.50 3.87
N SER A 303 5.78 -4.46 3.55
CA SER A 303 5.09 -5.44 2.70
C SER A 303 5.07 -5.08 1.21
N THR A 304 5.33 -3.81 0.87
CA THR A 304 5.62 -3.37 -0.51
C THR A 304 7.12 -3.44 -0.73
N LYS A 305 7.56 -3.57 -1.99
CA LYS A 305 8.99 -3.58 -2.31
C LYS A 305 9.27 -3.17 -3.75
N TRP A 306 10.40 -2.52 -3.95
CA TRP A 306 11.03 -2.34 -5.24
C TRP A 306 11.84 -3.60 -5.57
N GLN A 307 11.78 -4.04 -6.83
CA GLN A 307 12.58 -5.18 -7.29
C GLN A 307 13.01 -4.99 -8.75
N PRO A 308 14.31 -4.76 -9.02
CA PRO A 308 14.82 -4.74 -10.38
C PRO A 308 14.58 -6.06 -11.13
N ARG A 309 14.44 -5.96 -12.45
CA ARG A 309 14.13 -7.12 -13.30
C ARG A 309 15.24 -8.16 -13.32
N ARG A 310 16.51 -7.73 -13.25
CA ARG A 310 17.69 -8.58 -13.41
C ARG A 310 18.64 -8.45 -12.21
N SER A 311 19.22 -9.56 -11.79
CA SER A 311 20.27 -9.61 -10.74
C SER A 311 21.68 -9.37 -11.29
N SER A 312 21.89 -9.59 -12.59
CA SER A 312 23.22 -9.58 -13.22
C SER A 312 23.81 -8.18 -13.39
N SER A 313 22.96 -7.15 -13.49
CA SER A 313 23.34 -5.74 -13.60
C SER A 313 23.18 -4.99 -12.27
N THR A 314 23.89 -3.86 -12.16
CA THR A 314 23.72 -2.94 -11.02
C THR A 314 22.48 -2.09 -11.30
N SER A 315 21.55 -2.08 -10.36
CA SER A 315 20.36 -1.23 -10.43
C SER A 315 20.49 -0.05 -9.48
N SER A 316 19.91 1.08 -9.86
CA SER A 316 19.97 2.32 -9.09
C SER A 316 18.57 2.84 -8.77
N LEU A 317 18.43 3.37 -7.56
CA LEU A 317 17.24 4.05 -7.10
C LEU A 317 17.66 5.37 -6.49
N THR A 318 17.17 6.47 -7.08
CA THR A 318 17.49 7.83 -6.66
C THR A 318 16.27 8.45 -6.01
N VAL A 319 16.45 8.97 -4.80
CA VAL A 319 15.43 9.72 -4.08
C VAL A 319 15.81 11.20 -4.04
N THR A 320 14.82 12.06 -4.24
CA THR A 320 14.99 13.51 -4.07
C THR A 320 14.74 13.84 -2.62
N LEU A 321 15.73 14.45 -1.95
CA LEU A 321 15.54 14.92 -0.58
C LEU A 321 14.70 16.20 -0.61
N PRO A 322 13.81 16.40 0.37
CA PRO A 322 12.96 17.58 0.41
C PRO A 322 13.77 18.83 0.75
N ASP A 323 13.33 20.02 0.31
CA ASP A 323 14.08 21.28 0.47
C ASP A 323 14.47 21.57 1.93
N TYR A 324 13.63 21.21 2.90
CA TYR A 324 13.92 21.39 4.32
C TYR A 324 15.11 20.54 4.81
N ALA A 325 15.44 19.46 4.10
CA ALA A 325 16.58 18.61 4.42
C ALA A 325 17.93 19.26 4.04
N SER A 326 17.95 20.33 3.24
CA SER A 326 19.20 21.02 2.84
C SER A 326 20.05 21.53 4.01
N SER A 327 19.44 21.79 5.17
CA SER A 327 20.14 22.20 6.41
C SER A 327 20.42 21.03 7.37
N ALA A 328 19.97 19.83 7.02
CA ALA A 328 20.12 18.65 7.85
C ALA A 328 21.49 17.99 7.61
N THR A 329 21.95 17.27 8.64
CA THR A 329 23.04 16.31 8.51
C THR A 329 22.49 14.90 8.68
N ILE A 330 23.09 13.95 7.99
CA ILE A 330 22.72 12.53 7.97
C ILE A 330 23.64 11.80 8.95
N SER A 331 23.06 11.02 9.86
CA SER A 331 23.77 10.20 10.85
C SER A 331 23.87 8.73 10.45
N GLY A 332 23.02 8.28 9.51
CA GLY A 332 22.97 6.88 9.15
C GLY A 332 21.90 6.52 8.12
N PHE A 333 21.80 5.23 7.86
CA PHE A 333 20.82 4.62 6.95
C PHE A 333 20.18 3.40 7.61
N ALA A 334 18.92 3.15 7.29
CA ALA A 334 18.27 1.89 7.60
C ALA A 334 17.70 1.29 6.31
N PHE A 335 17.82 -0.02 6.17
CA PHE A 335 17.33 -0.75 5.02
C PHE A 335 16.50 -1.94 5.49
N ASP A 336 15.36 -2.14 4.85
CA ASP A 336 14.65 -3.42 4.82
C ASP A 336 14.76 -3.99 3.39
N TRP A 337 15.50 -5.08 3.26
CA TRP A 337 15.74 -5.80 2.03
C TRP A 337 14.69 -6.87 1.74
N ALA A 338 13.64 -6.98 2.56
CA ALA A 338 12.63 -8.03 2.48
C ALA A 338 13.28 -9.43 2.46
N GLN A 339 12.83 -10.31 1.56
CA GLN A 339 13.23 -11.72 1.50
C GLN A 339 14.43 -11.95 0.56
N ALA A 340 14.81 -10.98 -0.27
CA ALA A 340 15.86 -11.15 -1.29
C ALA A 340 16.93 -10.04 -1.20
N PRO A 341 17.83 -10.09 -0.20
CA PRO A 341 18.87 -9.07 -0.04
C PRO A 341 19.82 -8.98 -1.23
N PRO A 342 20.31 -7.77 -1.57
CA PRO A 342 21.33 -7.63 -2.59
C PRO A 342 22.65 -8.25 -2.15
N VAL A 343 23.48 -8.66 -3.11
CA VAL A 343 24.84 -9.14 -2.81
C VAL A 343 25.67 -7.94 -2.35
N SER A 344 25.69 -6.87 -3.14
CA SER A 344 26.37 -5.63 -2.79
C SER A 344 25.43 -4.44 -2.86
N ALA A 345 25.70 -3.45 -2.02
CA ALA A 345 24.92 -2.22 -1.95
C ALA A 345 25.84 -1.02 -1.68
N LYS A 346 25.46 0.15 -2.20
CA LYS A 346 26.22 1.40 -2.08
C LYS A 346 25.28 2.59 -2.03
N VAL A 347 25.57 3.57 -1.18
CA VAL A 347 24.85 4.86 -1.12
C VAL A 347 25.77 5.99 -1.56
N VAL A 348 25.28 6.79 -2.50
CA VAL A 348 25.95 7.97 -3.03
C VAL A 348 25.08 9.20 -2.81
N LEU A 349 25.67 10.26 -2.27
CA LEU A 349 25.05 11.58 -2.13
C LEU A 349 25.55 12.50 -3.25
N HIS A 350 24.66 13.28 -3.84
CA HIS A 350 24.97 14.19 -4.95
C HIS A 350 23.90 15.28 -5.13
N ASP A 351 24.29 16.38 -5.78
CA ASP A 351 23.40 17.52 -6.06
C ASP A 351 22.93 17.60 -7.51
N GLU A 352 23.57 16.84 -8.40
CA GLU A 352 23.27 16.80 -9.84
C GLU A 352 22.62 15.48 -10.22
N PRO A 353 21.53 15.46 -11.03
CA PRO A 353 20.87 14.22 -11.41
C PRO A 353 21.83 13.19 -12.02
N LEU A 354 21.72 11.93 -11.59
CA LEU A 354 22.42 10.83 -12.25
C LEU A 354 21.83 10.58 -13.64
N HIS A 355 22.67 10.49 -14.66
CA HIS A 355 22.23 10.03 -15.97
C HIS A 355 21.95 8.51 -15.93
N PRO A 356 20.85 8.04 -16.53
CA PRO A 356 20.56 6.62 -16.67
C PRO A 356 21.72 5.87 -17.31
N VAL A 357 22.11 4.72 -16.76
CA VAL A 357 22.97 3.77 -17.47
C VAL A 357 22.10 3.06 -18.49
N MET A 358 22.33 3.29 -19.78
CA MET A 358 21.89 2.36 -20.81
C MET A 358 22.93 1.25 -20.87
N ASP A 359 22.54 0.03 -20.52
CA ASP A 359 23.32 -1.15 -20.91
C ASP A 359 23.40 -1.12 -22.45
N ALA A 360 24.61 -1.19 -23.01
CA ALA A 360 24.75 -1.30 -24.46
C ALA A 360 24.02 -2.57 -24.92
N GLU A 361 23.05 -2.41 -25.81
CA GLU A 361 22.51 -3.51 -26.62
C GLU A 361 23.62 -3.99 -27.55
N ASP A 362 24.56 -4.77 -27.03
CA ASP A 362 25.38 -5.76 -27.73
C ASP A 362 26.62 -6.11 -26.89
N GLY A 363 26.61 -7.31 -26.32
CA GLY A 363 27.73 -8.25 -26.35
C GLY A 363 29.10 -7.92 -25.74
N ASP A 364 29.41 -6.70 -25.30
CA ASP A 364 30.74 -6.36 -24.79
C ASP A 364 30.66 -5.88 -23.34
N ALA A 365 31.02 -6.78 -22.43
CA ALA A 365 31.06 -6.55 -20.99
C ALA A 365 32.25 -5.64 -20.63
N SER A 366 32.10 -4.33 -20.88
CA SER A 366 32.81 -3.32 -20.12
C SER A 366 31.86 -2.73 -19.08
N SER A 367 32.22 -2.88 -17.82
CA SER A 367 31.44 -2.45 -16.65
C SER A 367 31.31 -0.93 -16.62
N SER A 368 30.25 -0.36 -17.20
CA SER A 368 29.86 1.01 -16.88
C SER A 368 29.15 1.00 -15.52
N SER A 369 29.95 1.11 -14.45
CA SER A 369 29.40 1.69 -13.22
C SER A 369 28.76 3.03 -13.57
N PRO A 370 27.63 3.40 -12.95
CA PRO A 370 27.01 4.70 -13.21
C PRO A 370 28.07 5.80 -13.08
N THR A 371 28.22 6.59 -14.15
CA THR A 371 29.08 7.77 -14.15
C THR A 371 28.52 8.72 -13.11
N THR A 372 29.18 8.70 -11.96
CA THR A 372 28.83 9.53 -10.81
C THR A 372 29.24 10.96 -11.15
N PRO A 373 28.32 11.95 -11.07
CA PRO A 373 28.63 13.34 -11.34
C PRO A 373 29.82 13.82 -10.51
N ALA A 374 30.55 14.78 -11.05
CA ALA A 374 31.62 15.46 -10.32
C ALA A 374 31.04 16.05 -9.01
N GLY A 375 31.67 15.74 -7.88
CA GLY A 375 31.20 16.18 -6.56
C GLY A 375 30.32 15.18 -5.81
N SER A 376 29.95 14.05 -6.41
CA SER A 376 29.26 12.97 -5.68
C SER A 376 30.16 12.31 -4.62
N VAL A 377 29.56 11.93 -3.48
CA VAL A 377 30.27 11.32 -2.35
C VAL A 377 29.67 9.96 -2.05
N THR A 378 30.51 8.92 -2.07
CA THR A 378 30.13 7.61 -1.53
C THR A 378 30.21 7.67 -0.02
N VAL A 379 29.07 7.51 0.64
CA VAL A 379 28.97 7.62 2.11
C VAL A 379 28.83 6.27 2.81
N TRP A 380 28.40 5.25 2.07
CA TRP A 380 28.38 3.88 2.55
C TRP A 380 28.49 2.90 1.38
N GLU A 381 29.18 1.79 1.60
CA GLU A 381 29.30 0.69 0.66
C GLU A 381 29.45 -0.64 1.41
N SER A 382 28.86 -1.69 0.88
CA SER A 382 29.05 -3.06 1.32
C SER A 382 29.20 -3.97 0.11
N ALA A 383 30.38 -4.60 0.01
CA ALA A 383 30.65 -5.60 -1.02
C ALA A 383 29.87 -6.92 -0.78
N LYS A 384 29.43 -7.16 0.46
CA LYS A 384 28.60 -8.30 0.85
C LYS A 384 27.64 -7.89 1.96
N VAL A 385 26.37 -7.66 1.63
CA VAL A 385 25.34 -7.29 2.62
C VAL A 385 25.11 -8.46 3.58
N PRO A 386 25.28 -8.27 4.90
CA PRO A 386 24.99 -9.33 5.88
C PRO A 386 23.50 -9.68 5.90
N LEU A 387 23.19 -10.97 6.05
CA LEU A 387 21.82 -11.43 6.30
C LEU A 387 21.53 -11.28 7.80
N SER A 388 20.55 -10.45 8.15
CA SER A 388 20.14 -10.27 9.55
C SER A 388 19.29 -11.43 10.07
N ASP A 389 18.62 -12.15 9.16
CA ASP A 389 17.78 -13.30 9.48
C ASP A 389 18.06 -14.44 8.49
N PRO A 390 19.26 -15.05 8.56
CA PRO A 390 19.65 -16.11 7.63
C PRO A 390 18.73 -17.32 7.81
N TYR A 391 18.32 -17.92 6.69
CA TYR A 391 17.49 -19.12 6.73
C TYR A 391 18.19 -20.25 7.48
N ASP A 392 17.53 -20.77 8.52
CA ASP A 392 17.98 -21.88 9.33
C ASP A 392 16.89 -22.98 9.30
N PRO A 393 17.10 -24.09 8.57
CA PRO A 393 16.09 -25.15 8.42
C PRO A 393 15.79 -25.89 9.72
N ILE A 394 16.60 -25.73 10.77
CA ILE A 394 16.39 -26.34 12.09
C ILE A 394 15.52 -25.43 12.96
N LYS A 395 15.62 -24.10 12.78
CA LYS A 395 14.88 -23.11 13.58
C LYS A 395 13.62 -22.58 12.90
N ILE A 396 13.58 -22.57 11.58
CA ILE A 396 12.47 -22.00 10.79
C ILE A 396 11.51 -23.12 10.40
N ASP A 397 10.36 -23.17 11.06
CA ASP A 397 9.22 -23.96 10.61
C ASP A 397 8.37 -23.12 9.65
N LEU A 398 8.40 -23.48 8.37
CA LEU A 398 7.61 -22.80 7.32
C LEU A 398 6.09 -22.95 7.53
N ASN A 399 5.64 -23.86 8.39
CA ASN A 399 4.23 -23.99 8.76
C ASN A 399 3.81 -22.99 9.84
N MET A 400 4.75 -22.34 10.53
CA MET A 400 4.40 -21.33 11.52
C MET A 400 3.92 -20.05 10.87
N ILE A 401 2.79 -19.54 11.36
CA ILE A 401 2.29 -18.22 11.00
C ILE A 401 3.04 -17.21 11.85
N MET A 402 3.80 -16.34 11.19
CA MET A 402 4.63 -15.34 11.83
C MET A 402 4.31 -13.97 11.25
N SER A 403 4.42 -12.93 12.08
CA SER A 403 4.40 -11.56 11.61
C SER A 403 5.48 -11.35 10.54
N TYR A 404 5.20 -10.50 9.57
CA TYR A 404 6.15 -10.21 8.50
C TYR A 404 7.47 -9.68 9.07
N LYS A 405 8.59 -10.25 8.59
CA LYS A 405 9.94 -9.82 8.95
C LYS A 405 10.83 -9.89 7.70
N GLY A 406 11.49 -8.78 7.40
CA GLY A 406 12.48 -8.68 6.34
C GLY A 406 13.92 -8.79 6.85
N ASN A 407 14.86 -8.98 5.93
CA ASN A 407 16.28 -8.85 6.22
C ASN A 407 16.64 -7.37 6.27
N THR A 408 17.24 -6.91 7.36
CA THR A 408 17.51 -5.50 7.58
C THR A 408 18.99 -5.19 7.70
N THR A 409 19.36 -3.94 7.45
CA THR A 409 20.70 -3.42 7.71
C THR A 409 20.58 -2.01 8.28
N ASN A 410 21.17 -1.79 9.45
CA ASN A 410 21.28 -0.46 10.04
C ASN A 410 22.74 0.00 9.98
N VAL A 411 22.95 1.21 9.47
CA VAL A 411 24.25 1.83 9.26
C VAL A 411 24.31 3.10 10.09
N THR A 412 25.29 3.20 10.97
CA THR A 412 25.64 4.45 11.65
C THR A 412 26.94 4.98 11.03
N LEU A 413 26.93 6.23 10.57
CA LEU A 413 28.10 6.85 9.98
C LEU A 413 29.10 7.26 11.07
N PRO A 414 30.42 7.14 10.85
CA PRO A 414 31.43 7.56 11.82
C PRO A 414 31.37 9.05 12.18
N SER A 415 30.91 9.86 11.23
CA SER A 415 30.65 11.29 11.38
C SER A 415 29.40 11.65 10.58
N THR A 416 28.66 12.67 11.01
CA THR A 416 27.51 13.14 10.24
C THR A 416 27.97 13.77 8.93
N VAL A 417 27.18 13.59 7.88
CA VAL A 417 27.45 14.15 6.54
C VAL A 417 26.34 15.12 6.14
N PRO A 418 26.62 16.24 5.47
CA PRO A 418 25.56 17.12 4.97
C PRO A 418 24.61 16.38 4.03
N ALA A 419 23.31 16.65 4.14
CA ALA A 419 22.35 16.18 3.16
C ALA A 419 22.55 16.92 1.83
N THR A 420 22.39 16.19 0.73
CA THR A 420 22.44 16.70 -0.64
C THR A 420 21.04 16.71 -1.26
N LYS A 421 20.88 17.29 -2.46
CA LYS A 421 19.59 17.30 -3.17
C LYS A 421 19.08 15.89 -3.50
N PHE A 422 19.98 14.97 -3.80
CA PHE A 422 19.65 13.60 -4.15
C PHE A 422 20.51 12.60 -3.38
N ALA A 423 19.93 11.44 -3.13
CA ALA A 423 20.66 10.26 -2.70
C ALA A 423 20.34 9.11 -3.65
N THR A 424 21.35 8.32 -4.00
CA THR A 424 21.19 7.12 -4.84
C THR A 424 21.65 5.89 -4.08
N LEU A 425 20.74 4.92 -4.00
CA LEU A 425 21.03 3.55 -3.62
C LEU A 425 21.35 2.73 -4.87
N LEU A 426 22.53 2.12 -4.90
CA LEU A 426 22.94 1.16 -5.91
C LEU A 426 22.93 -0.23 -5.30
N ILE A 427 22.30 -1.19 -5.97
CA ILE A 427 22.26 -2.58 -5.54
C ILE A 427 22.64 -3.50 -6.70
N ARG A 428 23.32 -4.61 -6.39
CA ARG A 428 23.64 -5.65 -7.36
C ARG A 428 23.44 -7.04 -6.77
N GLY A 429 23.03 -7.97 -7.64
CA GLY A 429 22.83 -9.36 -7.27
C GLY A 429 21.55 -9.58 -6.48
N ASN A 430 21.36 -10.82 -6.03
CA ASN A 430 20.27 -11.26 -5.19
C ASN A 430 20.73 -12.52 -4.43
N GLN A 431 20.82 -12.43 -3.11
CA GLN A 431 21.31 -13.51 -2.25
C GLN A 431 20.28 -14.64 -2.04
N ALA A 432 19.03 -14.47 -2.46
CA ALA A 432 17.99 -15.49 -2.39
C ALA A 432 17.96 -16.42 -3.62
N LEU A 433 18.75 -16.13 -4.67
CA LEU A 433 18.79 -16.97 -5.88
C LEU A 433 19.48 -18.30 -5.62
N GLY A 434 18.93 -19.37 -6.19
CA GLY A 434 19.54 -20.69 -6.19
C GLY A 434 20.74 -20.79 -7.15
N PRO A 435 21.60 -21.83 -7.00
CA PRO A 435 22.78 -22.01 -7.86
C PRO A 435 22.45 -22.14 -9.36
N VAL A 436 21.26 -22.63 -9.70
CA VAL A 436 20.80 -22.78 -11.09
C VAL A 436 20.51 -21.41 -11.71
N GLU A 437 19.76 -20.55 -11.01
CA GLU A 437 19.40 -19.21 -11.47
C GLU A 437 20.63 -18.31 -11.61
N ILE A 438 21.57 -18.43 -10.65
CA ILE A 438 22.85 -17.72 -10.71
C ILE A 438 23.63 -18.13 -11.96
N ARG A 439 23.74 -19.44 -12.24
CA ARG A 439 24.45 -19.94 -13.43
C ARG A 439 23.76 -19.56 -14.73
N ALA A 440 22.44 -19.51 -14.75
CA ALA A 440 21.66 -19.14 -15.92
C ALA A 440 21.65 -17.62 -16.19
N GLY A 441 22.04 -16.79 -15.20
CA GLY A 441 22.08 -15.33 -15.34
C GLY A 441 20.71 -14.68 -15.52
N ASN A 442 19.61 -15.41 -15.30
CA ASN A 442 18.24 -14.98 -15.54
C ASN A 442 17.44 -14.71 -14.24
N GLY A 443 18.10 -14.75 -13.08
CA GLY A 443 17.46 -14.48 -11.79
C GLY A 443 17.06 -13.01 -11.63
N THR A 444 15.95 -12.78 -10.91
CA THR A 444 15.44 -11.43 -10.59
C THR A 444 16.36 -10.66 -9.66
N GLY A 445 16.33 -9.34 -9.74
CA GLY A 445 17.08 -8.47 -8.83
C GLY A 445 16.65 -8.61 -7.37
N ALA A 446 17.49 -8.08 -6.48
CA ALA A 446 17.19 -8.00 -5.06
C ALA A 446 16.00 -7.09 -4.75
N THR A 447 15.45 -7.23 -3.55
CA THR A 447 14.32 -6.44 -3.08
C THR A 447 14.75 -5.34 -2.12
N VAL A 448 14.04 -4.21 -2.18
CA VAL A 448 14.13 -3.13 -1.18
C VAL A 448 12.70 -2.79 -0.77
N ALA A 449 12.31 -3.20 0.42
CA ALA A 449 11.02 -2.84 1.03
C ALA A 449 11.07 -1.44 1.60
N GLU A 450 12.14 -1.07 2.29
CA GLU A 450 12.30 0.27 2.85
C GLU A 450 13.77 0.70 2.81
N TRP A 451 13.99 1.96 2.49
CA TRP A 451 15.26 2.66 2.59
C TRP A 451 15.01 4.00 3.30
N SER A 452 15.57 4.12 4.49
CA SER A 452 15.50 5.33 5.29
C SER A 452 16.86 6.02 5.36
N ILE A 453 16.86 7.35 5.21
CA ILE A 453 18.01 8.22 5.46
C ILE A 453 17.77 8.95 6.77
N VAL A 454 18.60 8.69 7.77
CA VAL A 454 18.34 9.14 9.14
C VAL A 454 19.05 10.47 9.40
N ARG A 455 18.27 11.47 9.81
CA ARG A 455 18.79 12.76 10.26
C ARG A 455 19.58 12.63 11.57
N SER A 456 20.65 13.39 11.73
CA SER A 456 21.27 13.63 13.05
C SER A 456 20.30 14.37 13.96
N SER A 457 20.14 13.86 15.18
CA SER A 457 19.46 14.57 16.28
C SER A 457 20.09 15.91 16.57
#